data_AF-A0A3M1PVQ5-F1
#
_entry.id   AF-A0A3M1PVQ5-F1
#
_cell.length_a   1.000
_cell.length_b   1.000
_cell.length_c   1.000
_cell.angle_alpha   90.00
_cell.angle_beta   90.00
_cell.angle_gamma   90.00
#
_symmetry.space_group_name_H-M   'P 1'
#
loop_
_entity.id
_entity.type
_entity.pdbx_description
1 polymer ?
#
loop_
_entity_poly.entity_id
_entity_poly.type
_entity_poly.pdbx_seq_one_letter_code
_entity_poly.pdbx_strand_id
1 'polypeptide(L)'
;MTPLTPRDAERISAWLDGELDAGEAAWVERLIARDPDARALADDLRALGEALRRERLPEVPADLRAAIAARLPRTAGRGWRRALLVHAAGTAAAALLVGLALWQLVPPTPVPEPGGRPETVRQQSETPAEAIAPEDEFPRPKEKSADTAAPSAPAADAKQA
;
A
#
# COMPACT_ATOMS: atom_id res chain seq x y z
N MET A 1 22.39 -23.46 32.86
CA MET A 1 21.14 -23.15 32.14
C MET A 1 20.99 -21.65 32.19
N THR A 2 20.97 -20.99 31.04
CA THR A 2 20.80 -19.54 30.97
C THR A 2 19.30 -19.28 31.02
N PRO A 3 18.79 -18.44 31.93
CA PRO A 3 17.37 -18.14 31.95
C PRO A 3 16.95 -17.47 30.63
N LEU A 4 15.83 -17.92 30.05
CA LEU A 4 15.20 -17.27 28.91
C LEU A 4 14.89 -15.82 29.24
N THR A 5 15.33 -14.91 28.37
CA THR A 5 14.96 -13.50 28.49
C THR A 5 13.62 -13.24 27.83
N PRO A 6 12.91 -12.14 28.18
CA PRO A 6 11.67 -11.76 27.51
C PRO A 6 11.83 -11.59 25.99
N ARG A 7 13.00 -11.15 25.53
CA ARG A 7 13.31 -10.99 24.11
C ARG A 7 13.46 -12.33 23.38
N ASP A 8 13.92 -13.37 24.08
CA ASP A 8 14.00 -14.70 23.50
C ASP A 8 12.60 -15.29 23.33
N ALA A 9 11.71 -15.07 24.30
CA ALA A 9 10.30 -15.47 24.21
C ALA A 9 9.58 -14.78 23.04
N GLU A 10 9.78 -13.47 22.86
CA GLU A 10 9.23 -12.70 21.73
C GLU A 10 9.67 -13.29 20.38
N ARG A 11 10.97 -13.59 20.23
CA ARG A 11 11.52 -14.20 19.00
C ARG A 11 10.98 -15.60 18.75
N ILE A 12 10.81 -16.41 19.80
CA ILE A 12 10.22 -17.75 19.66
C ILE A 12 8.77 -17.64 19.15
N SER A 13 8.00 -16.67 19.65
CA SER A 13 6.64 -16.40 19.12
C SER A 13 6.68 -15.95 17.65
N ALA A 14 7.49 -14.94 17.32
CA ALA A 14 7.61 -14.46 15.95
C ALA A 14 8.10 -15.55 14.97
N TRP A 15 8.96 -16.47 15.43
CA TRP A 15 9.38 -17.64 14.66
C TRP A 15 8.22 -18.59 14.36
N LEU A 16 7.35 -18.85 15.35
CA LEU A 16 6.14 -19.68 15.16
C LEU A 16 5.14 -19.04 14.19
N ASP A 17 5.04 -17.72 14.19
CA ASP A 17 4.16 -16.94 13.30
C ASP A 17 4.75 -16.75 11.89
N GLY A 18 6.02 -17.10 11.69
CA GLY A 18 6.72 -16.97 10.41
C GLY A 18 7.14 -15.54 10.06
N GLU A 19 7.29 -14.67 11.05
CA GLU A 19 7.58 -13.24 10.87
C GLU A 19 9.08 -12.92 10.83
N LEU A 20 9.95 -13.88 11.16
CA LEU A 20 11.40 -13.69 11.19
C LEU A 20 12.06 -13.86 9.82
N ASP A 21 13.17 -13.15 9.61
CA ASP A 21 14.05 -13.42 8.48
C ASP A 21 14.81 -14.75 8.65
N ALA A 22 15.49 -15.20 7.58
CA ALA A 22 16.18 -16.49 7.58
C ALA A 22 17.32 -16.59 8.62
N GLY A 23 17.99 -15.48 8.92
CA GLY A 23 19.09 -15.44 9.89
C GLY A 23 18.56 -15.51 11.33
N GLU A 24 17.51 -14.76 11.62
CA GLU A 24 16.82 -14.76 12.91
C GLU A 24 16.13 -16.10 13.20
N ALA A 25 15.45 -16.67 12.20
CA ALA A 25 14.84 -17.99 12.31
C ALA A 25 15.89 -19.07 12.63
N ALA A 26 17.01 -19.09 11.89
CA ALA A 26 18.10 -20.03 12.16
C ALA A 26 18.73 -19.85 13.55
N TRP A 27 18.71 -18.63 14.09
CA TRP A 27 19.15 -18.39 15.47
C TRP A 27 18.18 -18.99 16.49
N VAL A 28 16.86 -18.80 16.31
CA VAL A 28 15.83 -19.40 17.18
C VAL A 28 15.88 -20.93 17.13
N GLU A 29 16.06 -21.52 15.95
CA GLU A 29 16.21 -22.97 15.79
C GLU A 29 17.40 -23.52 16.58
N ARG A 30 18.55 -22.83 16.53
CA ARG A 30 19.72 -23.20 17.34
C ARG A 30 19.47 -23.06 18.84
N LEU A 31 18.70 -22.05 19.25
CA LEU A 31 18.30 -21.86 20.65
C LEU A 31 17.43 -23.04 21.11
N ILE A 32 16.35 -23.36 20.39
CA ILE A 32 15.44 -24.48 20.69
C ILE A 32 16.17 -25.84 20.67
N ALA A 33 17.17 -26.01 19.81
CA ALA A 33 17.96 -27.24 19.75
C ALA A 33 18.81 -27.44 21.02
N ARG A 34 19.30 -26.36 21.64
CA ARG A 34 20.30 -26.40 22.72
C ARG A 34 19.71 -26.15 24.11
N ASP A 35 18.58 -25.45 24.20
CA ASP A 35 17.97 -25.03 25.45
C ASP A 35 16.62 -25.75 25.67
N PRO A 36 16.49 -26.59 26.72
CA PRO A 36 15.24 -27.30 27.00
C PRO A 36 14.09 -26.37 27.39
N ASP A 37 14.37 -25.22 28.02
CA ASP A 37 13.32 -24.27 28.43
C ASP A 37 12.77 -23.56 27.18
N ALA A 38 13.63 -23.25 26.21
CA ALA A 38 13.22 -22.65 24.93
C ALA A 38 12.34 -23.61 24.12
N ARG A 39 12.67 -24.92 24.15
CA ARG A 39 11.85 -25.96 23.53
C ARG A 39 10.48 -26.08 24.20
N ALA A 40 10.45 -26.13 25.53
CA ALA A 40 9.21 -26.20 26.30
C ALA A 40 8.29 -25.02 25.97
N LEU A 41 8.84 -23.80 25.94
CA LEU A 41 8.08 -22.61 25.55
C LEU A 41 7.52 -22.70 24.12
N ALA A 42 8.33 -23.15 23.15
CA ALA A 42 7.88 -23.30 21.77
C ALA A 42 6.76 -24.36 21.63
N ASP A 43 6.84 -25.44 22.40
CA ASP A 43 5.82 -26.50 22.43
C ASP A 43 4.53 -26.01 23.10
N ASP A 44 4.62 -25.26 24.20
CA ASP A 44 3.48 -24.64 24.89
C ASP A 44 2.74 -23.65 23.98
N LEU A 45 3.47 -22.77 23.29
CA LEU A 45 2.89 -21.81 22.34
C LEU A 45 2.22 -22.52 21.16
N ARG A 46 2.83 -23.60 20.64
CA ARG A 46 2.22 -24.41 19.57
C ARG A 46 0.93 -25.08 20.04
N ALA A 47 0.95 -25.67 21.23
CA ALA A 47 -0.23 -26.30 21.83
C ALA A 47 -1.36 -25.28 22.08
N LEU A 48 -1.03 -24.08 22.57
CA LEU A 48 -1.99 -22.99 22.73
C LEU A 48 -2.58 -22.57 21.38
N GLY A 49 -1.75 -22.39 20.35
CA GLY A 49 -2.21 -22.05 19.00
C GLY A 49 -3.12 -23.12 18.40
N GLU A 50 -2.84 -24.41 18.65
CA GLU A 50 -3.74 -25.50 18.26
C GLU A 50 -5.07 -25.49 19.02
N ALA A 51 -5.03 -25.24 20.33
CA ALA A 51 -6.23 -25.15 21.15
C ALA A 51 -7.14 -24.02 20.64
N LEU A 52 -6.58 -22.83 20.38
CA LEU A 52 -7.31 -21.69 19.83
C LEU A 52 -7.88 -21.98 18.44
N ARG A 53 -7.15 -22.71 17.57
CA ARG A 53 -7.66 -23.12 16.25
C ARG A 53 -8.81 -24.12 16.32
N ARG A 54 -8.88 -24.95 17.36
CA ARG A 54 -9.97 -25.92 17.57
C ARG A 54 -11.21 -25.28 18.20
N GLU A 55 -11.08 -24.10 18.78
CA GLU A 55 -12.18 -23.38 19.40
C GLU A 55 -13.26 -23.05 18.35
N ARG A 56 -14.51 -23.36 18.68
CA ARG A 56 -15.63 -23.04 17.79
C ARG A 56 -15.92 -21.55 17.90
N LEU A 57 -15.70 -20.83 16.81
CA LEU A 57 -16.16 -19.46 16.70
C LEU A 57 -17.69 -19.42 16.74
N PRO A 58 -18.30 -18.50 17.51
CA PRO A 58 -19.75 -18.31 17.49
C PRO A 58 -20.19 -17.87 16.08
N GLU A 59 -21.40 -18.28 15.70
CA GLU A 59 -21.98 -17.86 14.42
C GLU A 59 -22.12 -16.33 14.39
N VAL A 60 -21.65 -15.72 13.31
CA VAL A 60 -21.73 -14.27 13.13
C VAL A 60 -23.17 -13.91 12.76
N PRO A 61 -23.88 -13.05 13.52
CA PRO A 61 -25.25 -12.66 13.20
C PRO A 61 -25.35 -12.07 11.78
N ALA A 62 -26.34 -12.51 11.00
CA ALA A 62 -26.52 -12.10 9.61
C ALA A 62 -26.70 -10.58 9.44
N ASP A 63 -27.17 -9.89 10.49
CA ASP A 63 -27.41 -8.46 10.53
C ASP A 63 -26.22 -7.65 11.11
N LEU A 64 -25.16 -8.29 11.59
CA LEU A 64 -24.02 -7.60 12.23
C LEU A 64 -23.43 -6.51 11.31
N ARG A 65 -23.30 -6.80 10.02
CA ARG A 65 -22.81 -5.84 9.02
C ARG A 65 -23.71 -4.62 8.92
N ALA A 66 -25.03 -4.82 8.91
CA ALA A 66 -26.01 -3.73 8.84
C ALA A 66 -26.01 -2.92 10.14
N ALA A 67 -25.90 -3.59 11.29
CA ALA A 67 -25.80 -2.94 12.60
C ALA A 67 -24.55 -2.06 12.73
N ILE A 68 -23.39 -2.55 12.26
CA ILE A 68 -22.14 -1.76 12.21
C ILE A 68 -22.31 -0.56 11.28
N ALA A 69 -22.84 -0.77 10.07
CA ALA A 69 -23.04 0.30 9.08
C ALA A 69 -24.01 1.39 9.57
N ALA A 70 -25.01 1.03 10.38
CA ALA A 70 -25.96 1.97 10.97
C ALA A 70 -25.33 2.83 12.08
N ARG A 71 -24.30 2.32 12.77
CA ARG A 71 -23.62 3.02 13.87
C ARG A 71 -22.42 3.83 13.42
N LEU A 72 -21.76 3.46 12.34
CA LEU A 72 -20.67 4.24 11.80
C LEU A 72 -21.20 5.63 11.40
N PRO A 73 -20.57 6.72 11.88
CA PRO A 73 -20.94 8.05 11.42
C PRO A 73 -20.80 8.04 9.89
N ARG A 74 -21.79 8.59 9.19
CA ARG A 74 -21.72 8.78 7.74
C ARG A 74 -20.68 9.88 7.47
N THR A 75 -19.42 9.59 7.68
CA THR A 75 -18.31 10.52 7.52
C THR A 75 -18.17 10.84 6.03
N ALA A 76 -18.65 12.03 5.69
CA ALA A 76 -18.10 12.98 4.72
C ALA A 76 -17.95 12.57 3.23
N GLY A 77 -18.33 11.37 2.80
CA GLY A 77 -18.32 11.01 1.37
C GLY A 77 -19.30 11.80 0.49
N ARG A 78 -20.27 12.51 1.09
CA ARG A 78 -21.25 13.31 0.34
C ARG A 78 -20.80 14.75 0.09
N GLY A 79 -19.89 15.27 0.94
CA GLY A 79 -19.36 16.64 0.82
C GLY A 79 -18.37 16.78 -0.33
N TRP A 80 -17.41 15.87 -0.44
CA TRP A 80 -16.38 15.94 -1.50
C TRP A 80 -16.97 15.73 -2.91
N ARG A 81 -18.00 14.89 -3.07
CA ARG A 81 -18.71 14.73 -4.36
C ARG A 81 -19.44 16.00 -4.79
N ARG A 82 -20.07 16.72 -3.85
CA ARG A 82 -20.66 18.04 -4.13
C ARG A 82 -19.59 19.08 -4.45
N ALA A 83 -18.47 19.09 -3.72
CA ALA A 83 -17.35 19.97 -4.02
C ALA A 83 -16.77 19.70 -5.42
N LEU A 84 -16.53 18.44 -5.78
CA LEU A 84 -16.08 18.03 -7.12
C LEU A 84 -17.06 18.44 -8.22
N LEU A 85 -18.37 18.26 -8.03
CA LEU A 85 -19.39 18.68 -9.00
C LEU A 85 -19.43 20.20 -9.17
N VAL A 86 -19.30 20.97 -8.08
CA VAL A 86 -19.24 22.44 -8.15
C VAL A 86 -17.98 22.91 -8.88
N HIS A 87 -16.83 22.29 -8.61
CA HIS A 87 -15.60 22.62 -9.31
C HIS A 87 -15.63 22.21 -10.80
N ALA A 88 -16.21 21.06 -11.14
CA ALA A 88 -16.35 20.63 -12.52
C ALA A 88 -17.31 21.53 -13.34
N ALA A 89 -18.38 22.04 -12.72
CA ALA A 89 -19.26 23.01 -13.37
C ALA A 89 -18.55 24.37 -13.61
N GLY A 90 -17.71 24.80 -12.66
CA GLY A 90 -16.93 26.03 -12.79
C GLY A 90 -15.89 25.98 -13.90
N THR A 91 -15.18 24.86 -14.08
CA THR A 91 -14.17 24.72 -15.13
C THR A 91 -14.76 24.65 -16.52
N ALA A 92 -15.92 24.01 -16.70
CA ALA A 92 -16.62 23.99 -17.99
C ALA A 92 -17.07 25.40 -18.43
N ALA A 93 -17.59 26.20 -17.49
CA ALA A 93 -17.97 27.59 -17.79
C ALA A 93 -16.77 28.46 -18.16
N ALA A 94 -15.63 28.31 -17.46
CA ALA A 94 -14.40 29.02 -17.79
C ALA A 94 -13.86 28.63 -19.17
N ALA A 95 -13.87 27.34 -19.53
CA ALA A 95 -13.43 26.87 -20.85
C ALA A 95 -14.31 27.40 -21.99
N LEU A 96 -15.63 27.47 -21.79
CA LEU A 96 -16.55 28.06 -22.76
C LEU A 96 -16.32 29.56 -22.94
N LEU A 97 -16.08 30.30 -21.85
CA LEU A 97 -15.77 31.74 -21.93
C LEU A 97 -14.43 32.00 -22.64
N VAL A 98 -13.41 31.19 -22.36
CA VAL A 98 -12.11 31.29 -23.03
C VAL A 98 -12.24 30.94 -24.52
N GLY A 99 -12.92 29.85 -24.86
CA GLY A 99 -13.18 29.48 -26.25
C GLY A 99 -13.98 30.54 -27.03
N LEU A 100 -14.99 31.14 -26.39
CA LEU A 100 -15.77 32.23 -26.97
C LEU A 100 -14.93 33.51 -27.16
N ALA A 101 -14.09 33.86 -26.20
CA ALA A 101 -13.16 34.99 -26.31
C ALA A 101 -12.13 34.77 -27.43
N LEU A 102 -11.56 33.57 -27.53
CA LEU A 102 -10.65 33.21 -28.62
C LEU A 102 -11.33 33.27 -29.98
N TRP A 103 -12.57 32.81 -30.11
CA TRP A 103 -13.34 32.90 -31.34
C TRP A 103 -13.58 34.35 -31.80
N GLN A 104 -13.76 35.28 -30.85
CA GLN A 104 -13.91 36.71 -31.16
C GLN A 104 -12.60 37.40 -31.54
N LEU A 105 -11.47 36.93 -30.99
CA LEU A 105 -10.16 37.57 -31.20
C LEU A 105 -9.40 37.02 -32.41
N VAL A 106 -9.66 35.78 -32.82
CA VAL A 106 -8.99 35.17 -33.99
C VAL A 106 -9.87 35.40 -35.22
N PRO A 107 -9.51 36.34 -36.12
CA PRO A 107 -10.25 36.50 -37.37
C PRO A 107 -10.18 35.20 -38.16
N PRO A 108 -11.27 34.82 -38.86
CA PRO A 108 -11.27 33.62 -39.68
C PRO A 108 -10.12 33.73 -40.68
N THR A 109 -9.15 32.84 -40.57
CA THR A 109 -8.11 32.73 -41.58
C THR A 109 -8.81 32.38 -42.89
N PRO A 110 -8.57 33.13 -43.97
CA PRO A 110 -9.16 32.81 -45.26
C PRO A 110 -8.74 31.38 -45.61
N VAL A 111 -9.73 30.51 -45.77
CA VAL A 111 -9.50 29.13 -46.18
C VAL A 111 -8.79 29.20 -47.53
N PRO A 112 -7.55 28.69 -47.65
CA PRO A 112 -6.87 28.67 -48.94
C PRO A 112 -7.72 27.83 -49.89
N GLU A 113 -8.09 28.40 -51.03
CA GLU A 113 -8.89 27.72 -52.04
C GLU A 113 -8.25 26.36 -52.38
N PRO A 114 -9.07 25.30 -52.52
CA PRO A 114 -8.59 23.98 -52.91
C PRO A 114 -8.25 23.95 -54.41
N GLY A 115 -7.17 24.63 -54.80
CA GLY A 115 -6.66 24.70 -56.17
C GLY A 115 -5.26 24.09 -56.36
N GLY A 116 -4.55 23.76 -55.26
CA GLY A 116 -3.23 23.13 -55.33
C GLY A 116 -3.34 21.61 -55.36
N ARG A 117 -3.17 21.01 -56.55
CA ARG A 117 -2.99 19.56 -56.71
C ARG A 117 -1.85 19.08 -55.78
N PRO A 118 -2.07 18.08 -54.91
CA PRO A 118 -0.98 17.47 -54.17
C PRO A 118 -0.06 16.75 -55.17
N GLU A 119 1.16 17.26 -55.31
CA GLU A 119 2.26 16.54 -55.93
C GLU A 119 2.49 15.24 -55.16
N THR A 120 2.43 14.14 -55.90
CA THR A 120 2.58 12.77 -55.43
C THR A 120 3.99 12.55 -54.89
N VAL A 121 4.25 12.91 -53.62
CA VAL A 121 5.45 12.45 -52.93
C VAL A 121 5.22 10.99 -52.52
N ARG A 122 5.64 10.11 -53.42
CA ARG A 122 5.81 8.67 -53.22
C ARG A 122 6.95 8.47 -52.22
N GLN A 123 6.65 8.54 -50.93
CA GLN A 123 7.62 8.20 -49.88
C GLN A 123 7.65 6.69 -49.71
N GLN A 124 8.81 6.14 -50.05
CA GLN A 124 9.12 4.73 -50.09
C GLN A 124 9.01 4.12 -48.68
N SER A 125 8.36 2.97 -48.65
CA SER A 125 8.45 1.97 -47.61
C SER A 125 9.89 1.46 -47.48
N GLU A 126 10.58 1.85 -46.41
CA GLU A 126 11.64 1.03 -45.83
C GLU A 126 11.19 0.63 -44.42
N THR A 127 10.88 -0.65 -44.29
CA THR A 127 10.62 -1.33 -43.03
C THR A 127 11.90 -2.09 -42.67
N PRO A 128 12.69 -1.66 -41.68
CA PRO A 128 13.61 -2.54 -41.00
C PRO A 128 12.85 -3.30 -39.92
N ALA A 129 12.73 -4.61 -40.13
CA ALA A 129 12.40 -5.55 -39.08
C ALA A 129 13.54 -5.56 -38.05
N GLU A 130 13.30 -4.99 -36.87
CA GLU A 130 14.20 -5.14 -35.73
C GLU A 130 13.45 -5.81 -34.59
N ALA A 131 13.93 -7.01 -34.28
CA ALA A 131 13.47 -7.89 -33.24
C ALA A 131 13.78 -7.28 -31.86
N ILE A 132 12.75 -7.08 -31.04
CA ILE A 132 12.92 -6.81 -29.62
C ILE A 132 12.38 -8.01 -28.87
N ALA A 133 13.33 -8.83 -28.39
CA ALA A 133 13.15 -9.88 -27.43
C ALA A 133 12.79 -9.30 -26.03
N PRO A 134 12.29 -10.10 -25.09
CA PRO A 134 11.62 -9.61 -23.89
C PRO A 134 12.63 -9.21 -22.81
N GLU A 135 12.55 -7.98 -22.31
CA GLU A 135 13.15 -7.61 -21.03
C GLU A 135 12.09 -7.70 -19.92
N ASP A 136 12.14 -8.82 -19.20
CA ASP A 136 11.67 -8.96 -17.83
C ASP A 136 12.45 -7.98 -16.93
N GLU A 137 11.91 -6.77 -16.74
CA GLU A 137 12.38 -5.86 -15.69
C GLU A 137 11.32 -5.77 -14.59
N PHE A 138 11.32 -6.78 -13.72
CA PHE A 138 10.61 -6.74 -12.45
C PHE A 138 11.27 -5.67 -11.56
N PRO A 139 10.54 -4.61 -11.13
CA PRO A 139 11.10 -3.62 -10.23
C PRO A 139 11.34 -4.24 -8.86
N ARG A 140 12.62 -4.25 -8.43
CA ARG A 140 12.99 -4.61 -7.06
C ARG A 140 12.29 -3.66 -6.09
N PRO A 141 11.64 -4.16 -5.03
CA PRO A 141 11.08 -3.30 -3.99
C PRO A 141 12.23 -2.53 -3.34
N LYS A 142 12.09 -1.19 -3.32
CA LYS A 142 13.03 -0.30 -2.64
C LYS A 142 13.04 -0.66 -1.16
N GLU A 143 14.18 -1.17 -0.69
CA GLU A 143 14.50 -1.27 0.72
C GLU A 143 14.32 0.11 1.35
N LYS A 144 13.26 0.26 2.13
CA LYS A 144 13.04 1.43 2.97
C LYS A 144 13.97 1.26 4.17
N SER A 145 15.17 1.82 4.05
CA SER A 145 16.12 1.97 5.14
C SER A 145 15.40 2.57 6.35
N ALA A 146 15.20 1.73 7.36
CA ALA A 146 14.83 2.15 8.69
C ALA A 146 16.08 2.79 9.30
N ASP A 147 16.11 4.12 9.28
CA ASP A 147 17.11 4.87 10.01
C ASP A 147 16.41 5.82 10.97
N THR A 148 16.71 5.60 12.26
CA THR A 148 16.89 6.64 13.27
C THR A 148 15.67 7.45 13.74
N ALA A 149 15.21 7.15 14.95
CA ALA A 149 15.56 7.94 16.14
C ALA A 149 14.63 7.62 17.32
N ALA A 150 15.17 6.96 18.33
CA ALA A 150 14.62 7.00 19.68
C ALA A 150 15.08 8.30 20.37
N PRO A 151 14.18 9.09 20.99
CA PRO A 151 14.58 10.00 22.04
C PRO A 151 14.38 9.35 23.42
N SER A 152 15.53 9.13 24.05
CA SER A 152 15.78 9.08 25.49
C SER A 152 14.67 9.65 26.38
N ALA A 153 14.19 8.83 27.31
CA ALA A 153 13.65 9.29 28.57
C ALA A 153 14.82 9.55 29.55
N PRO A 154 14.72 10.59 30.39
CA PRO A 154 15.21 10.40 31.75
C PRO A 154 14.32 11.00 32.83
N ALA A 155 14.44 10.35 33.99
CA ALA A 155 14.22 10.82 35.36
C ALA A 155 12.75 11.10 35.76
N ALA A 156 12.14 10.22 36.56
CA ALA A 156 12.32 10.11 38.00
C ALA A 156 11.90 11.39 38.73
N ASP A 157 10.71 11.38 39.31
CA ASP A 157 10.45 12.18 40.50
C ASP A 157 9.70 11.34 41.52
N ALA A 158 10.44 11.01 42.58
CA ALA A 158 9.93 10.39 43.77
C ALA A 158 9.28 11.48 44.62
N LYS A 159 8.02 11.29 45.00
CA LYS A 159 7.47 11.96 46.18
C LYS A 159 6.77 10.95 47.07
N GLN A 160 7.47 10.66 48.15
CA GLN A 160 6.95 10.13 49.40
C GLN A 160 5.89 11.08 49.95
N ALA A 161 4.74 10.53 50.36
CA ALA A 161 3.97 10.94 51.53
C ALA A 161 3.03 9.78 51.89
#